data_AF-A0A965UBW4-F1
#
_entry.id   AF-A0A965UBW4-F1
#
_cell.length_a   1.000
_cell.length_b   1.000
_cell.length_c   1.000
_cell.angle_alpha   90.00
_cell.angle_beta   90.00
_cell.angle_gamma   90.00
#
_symmetry.space_group_name_H-M   'P 1'
#
loop_
_entity.id
_entity.type
_entity.pdbx_description
1 polymer ?
#
loop_
_entity_poly.entity_id
_entity_poly.type
_entity_poly.pdbx_seq_one_letter_code
_entity_poly.pdbx_strand_id
1 'polypeptide(L)'
;MENKGYNFILMVKGMNKLVNSIIEEKKNSFESSRECYIRRYETYGTTVKCKLYADDTKDRYIHLYHSNQRRAAESMVLETKLNKMMDAIKKGVDPKEAYEKNIGTYGRFAEAATVLDPRKQ
;
A
#
# COMPACT_ATOMS: atom_id res chain seq x y z
N MET A 1 -2.89 19.64 13.23
CA MET A 1 -3.52 19.03 12.03
C MET A 1 -5.04 19.01 12.14
N GLU A 2 -5.60 18.60 13.29
CA GLU A 2 -7.06 18.50 13.49
C GLU A 2 -7.81 19.82 13.60
N ASN A 3 -7.27 20.81 14.31
CA ASN A 3 -7.93 22.12 14.51
C ASN A 3 -8.06 22.96 13.23
N LYS A 4 -7.52 22.49 12.09
CA LYS A 4 -7.60 23.19 10.80
C LYS A 4 -8.45 22.45 9.76
N GLY A 5 -9.05 21.29 10.10
CA GLY A 5 -9.95 20.56 9.21
C GLY A 5 -9.32 19.96 7.95
N TYR A 6 -7.99 19.80 7.91
CA TYR A 6 -7.32 19.28 6.72
C TYR A 6 -7.35 17.75 6.65
N ASN A 7 -7.65 17.24 5.45
CA ASN A 7 -7.32 15.87 5.05
C ASN A 7 -5.79 15.76 4.97
N PHE A 8 -5.21 14.75 5.60
CA PHE A 8 -3.75 14.56 5.65
C PHE A 8 -3.35 13.24 4.97
N ILE A 9 -2.16 13.22 4.39
CA ILE A 9 -1.52 12.01 3.86
C ILE A 9 -0.43 11.61 4.85
N LEU A 10 -0.48 10.37 5.34
CA LEU A 10 0.52 9.82 6.27
C LEU A 10 1.48 8.87 5.56
N MET A 11 2.76 8.98 5.92
CA MET A 11 3.73 7.95 5.56
C MET A 11 3.60 6.73 6.47
N VAL A 12 3.45 5.56 5.86
CA VAL A 12 3.19 4.28 6.55
C VAL A 12 4.42 3.72 7.27
N LYS A 13 5.62 4.28 7.09
CA LYS A 13 6.89 3.74 7.61
C LYS A 13 6.88 3.46 9.13
N GLY A 14 6.20 4.31 9.92
CA GLY A 14 6.08 4.14 11.37
C GLY A 14 4.87 3.32 11.84
N MET A 15 3.98 2.91 10.92
CA MET A 15 2.66 2.33 11.19
C MET A 15 2.32 1.13 10.29
N ASN A 16 3.34 0.43 9.77
CA ASN A 16 3.13 -0.67 8.84
C ASN A 16 2.26 -1.79 9.44
N LYS A 17 2.38 -2.07 10.74
CA LYS A 17 1.61 -3.13 11.41
C LYS A 17 0.11 -2.83 11.40
N LEU A 18 -0.26 -1.59 11.76
CA LEU A 18 -1.65 -1.15 11.77
C LEU A 18 -2.23 -1.07 10.36
N VAL A 19 -1.46 -0.56 9.40
CA VAL A 19 -1.91 -0.50 8.01
C VAL A 19 -2.04 -1.90 7.42
N ASN A 20 -1.11 -2.82 7.70
CA ASN A 20 -1.19 -4.20 7.25
C ASN A 20 -2.40 -4.92 7.85
N SER A 21 -2.68 -4.77 9.15
CA SER A 21 -3.85 -5.40 9.75
C SER A 21 -5.15 -4.93 9.12
N ILE A 22 -5.26 -3.63 8.81
CA ILE A 22 -6.44 -3.07 8.13
C ILE A 22 -6.55 -3.60 6.70
N ILE A 23 -5.43 -3.67 5.97
CA ILE A 23 -5.41 -4.23 4.61
C ILE A 23 -5.83 -5.70 4.65
N GLU A 24 -5.27 -6.51 5.55
CA GLU A 24 -5.61 -7.93 5.69
C GLU A 24 -7.08 -8.13 6.04
N GLU A 25 -7.64 -7.31 6.94
CA GLU A 25 -9.05 -7.36 7.32
C GLU A 25 -9.98 -7.05 6.13
N LYS A 26 -9.62 -6.09 5.28
CA LYS A 26 -10.45 -5.66 4.14
C LYS A 26 -10.09 -6.32 2.82
N LYS A 27 -9.03 -7.12 2.76
CA LYS A 27 -8.62 -7.83 1.56
C LYS A 27 -9.72 -8.79 1.12
N ASN A 28 -9.96 -8.87 -0.18
CA ASN A 28 -10.99 -9.69 -0.83
C ASN A 28 -12.45 -9.34 -0.44
N SER A 29 -12.70 -8.18 0.14
CA SER A 29 -14.06 -7.78 0.57
C SER A 29 -14.69 -6.74 -0.34
N PHE A 30 -13.94 -5.69 -0.70
CA PHE A 30 -14.47 -4.53 -1.41
C PHE A 30 -13.96 -4.40 -2.85
N GLU A 31 -12.90 -5.13 -3.22
CA GLU A 31 -12.24 -4.97 -4.53
C GLU A 31 -13.12 -5.36 -5.72
N SER A 32 -14.13 -6.19 -5.49
CA SER A 32 -15.05 -6.69 -6.53
C SER A 32 -16.50 -6.27 -6.30
N SER A 33 -16.81 -5.60 -5.18
CA SER A 33 -18.19 -5.23 -4.84
C SER A 33 -18.65 -4.02 -5.65
N ARG A 34 -19.82 -4.15 -6.32
CA ARG A 34 -20.40 -3.06 -7.12
C ARG A 34 -20.77 -1.84 -6.29
N GLU A 35 -21.15 -2.04 -5.02
CA GLU A 35 -21.48 -0.95 -4.09
C GLU A 35 -20.27 -0.09 -3.75
N CYS A 36 -19.08 -0.69 -3.76
CA CYS A 36 -17.81 0.00 -3.50
C CYS A 36 -17.23 0.66 -4.74
N TYR A 37 -17.88 0.57 -5.91
CA TYR A 37 -17.33 1.07 -7.17
C TYR A 37 -17.59 2.57 -7.35
N ILE A 38 -16.51 3.35 -7.39
CA ILE A 38 -16.56 4.80 -7.60
C ILE A 38 -16.40 5.10 -9.10
N ARG A 39 -17.54 5.27 -9.77
CA ARG A 39 -17.62 5.45 -11.25
C ARG A 39 -16.73 6.56 -11.79
N ARG A 40 -16.61 7.70 -11.09
CA ARG A 40 -15.81 8.85 -11.54
C ARG A 40 -14.32 8.53 -11.71
N TYR A 41 -13.81 7.61 -10.90
CA TYR A 41 -12.39 7.27 -10.87
C TYR A 41 -12.12 5.84 -11.35
N GLU A 42 -13.18 5.10 -11.70
CA GLU A 42 -13.11 3.69 -12.07
C GLU A 42 -12.37 2.81 -11.04
N THR A 43 -12.42 3.21 -9.77
CA THR A 43 -11.75 2.54 -8.64
C THR A 43 -12.75 2.07 -7.61
N TYR A 44 -12.43 0.99 -6.92
CA TYR A 44 -13.18 0.53 -5.76
C TYR A 44 -12.67 1.26 -4.52
N GLY A 45 -13.56 1.64 -3.63
CA GLY A 45 -13.23 2.36 -2.40
C GLY A 45 -14.01 1.86 -1.20
N THR A 46 -13.35 1.77 -0.05
CA THR A 46 -13.99 1.55 1.24
C THR A 46 -13.40 2.46 2.30
N THR A 47 -14.13 2.67 3.39
CA THR A 47 -13.69 3.52 4.50
C THR A 47 -13.69 2.72 5.80
N VAL A 48 -12.56 2.72 6.50
CA VAL A 48 -12.39 2.09 7.80
C VAL A 48 -12.23 3.17 8.86
N LYS A 49 -12.92 3.01 9.99
CA LYS A 49 -12.75 3.89 11.14
C LYS A 49 -11.82 3.22 12.14
N CYS A 50 -10.73 3.89 12.53
CA CYS A 50 -9.84 3.40 13.58
C CYS A 50 -9.17 4.55 14.33
N LYS A 51 -8.70 4.27 15.55
CA LYS A 51 -7.80 5.17 16.28
C LYS A 51 -6.38 4.98 15.77
N LEU A 52 -5.69 6.08 15.45
CA LEU A 52 -4.33 6.03 14.92
C LEU A 52 -3.29 5.85 16.03
N TYR A 53 -3.51 6.48 17.18
CA TYR A 53 -2.70 6.37 18.39
C TYR A 53 -3.58 6.05 19.60
N ALA A 54 -3.00 5.46 20.64
CA ALA A 54 -3.72 5.11 21.86
C ALA A 54 -4.34 6.35 22.55
N ASP A 55 -3.64 7.49 22.45
CA ASP A 55 -4.03 8.77 23.06
C ASP A 55 -4.97 9.60 22.17
N ASP A 56 -5.36 9.09 20.99
CA ASP A 56 -6.21 9.81 20.06
C ASP A 56 -7.67 9.84 20.60
N THR A 57 -8.21 11.05 20.75
CA THR A 57 -9.57 11.27 21.28
C THR A 57 -10.64 11.11 20.21
N LYS A 58 -10.28 11.18 18.92
CA LYS A 58 -11.20 11.10 17.78
C LYS A 58 -10.88 9.92 16.89
N ASP A 59 -11.93 9.30 16.34
CA ASP A 59 -11.78 8.26 15.33
C ASP A 59 -11.30 8.86 14.00
N ARG A 60 -10.34 8.18 13.37
CA ARG A 60 -9.84 8.52 12.04
C ARG A 60 -10.53 7.67 10.99
N TYR A 61 -10.77 8.28 9.84
CA TYR A 61 -11.30 7.62 8.67
C TYR A 61 -10.15 7.35 7.70
N ILE A 62 -9.89 6.08 7.44
CA ILE A 62 -8.90 5.62 6.47
C ILE A 62 -9.67 5.16 5.24
N HIS A 63 -9.43 5.82 4.12
CA HIS A 63 -10.01 5.45 2.83
C HIS A 63 -9.06 4.52 2.09
N LEU A 64 -9.50 3.30 1.82
CA LEU A 64 -8.78 2.33 0.99
C LEU A 64 -9.33 2.40 -0.42
N TYR A 65 -8.43 2.52 -1.40
CA TYR A 65 -8.78 2.50 -2.82
C TYR A 65 -8.07 1.35 -3.53
N HIS A 66 -8.81 0.66 -4.38
CA HIS A 66 -8.32 -0.43 -5.21
C HIS A 66 -8.61 -0.14 -6.68
N SER A 67 -7.56 -0.07 -7.50
CA SER A 67 -7.67 0.08 -8.96
C SER A 67 -7.25 -1.21 -9.64
N ASN A 68 -8.16 -1.76 -10.46
CA ASN A 68 -7.89 -2.96 -11.26
C ASN A 68 -6.74 -2.76 -12.25
N GLN A 69 -6.66 -1.57 -12.85
CA GLN A 69 -5.59 -1.22 -13.79
C GLN A 69 -4.23 -1.23 -13.08
N ARG A 70 -4.16 -0.60 -11.90
CA ARG A 70 -2.93 -0.55 -11.12
C ARG A 70 -2.51 -1.93 -10.62
N ARG A 71 -3.45 -2.74 -10.12
CA ARG A 71 -3.20 -4.14 -9.73
C ARG A 71 -2.62 -4.93 -10.90
N ALA A 72 -3.20 -4.82 -12.09
CA ALA A 72 -2.73 -5.54 -13.27
C ALA A 72 -1.30 -5.14 -13.67
N ALA A 73 -1.00 -3.83 -13.67
CA ALA A 73 0.35 -3.34 -13.96
C ALA A 73 1.37 -3.82 -12.91
N GLU A 74 1.03 -3.79 -11.63
CA GLU A 74 1.88 -4.27 -10.55
C GLU A 74 2.12 -5.79 -10.65
N SER A 75 1.07 -6.56 -10.93
CA SER A 75 1.17 -8.00 -11.18
C SER A 75 2.07 -8.30 -12.38
N MET A 76 1.98 -7.54 -13.46
CA MET A 76 2.85 -7.70 -14.63
C MET A 76 4.33 -7.45 -14.31
N VAL A 77 4.63 -6.41 -13.50
CA VAL A 77 6.00 -6.12 -13.06
C VAL A 77 6.52 -7.23 -12.15
N LEU A 78 5.69 -7.73 -11.23
CA LEU A 78 6.04 -8.85 -10.35
C LEU A 78 6.34 -10.12 -11.15
N GLU A 79 5.47 -10.47 -12.10
CA GLU A 79 5.63 -11.64 -12.97
C GLU A 79 6.93 -11.56 -13.78
N THR A 80 7.25 -10.38 -14.32
CA THR A 80 8.52 -10.14 -15.03
C THR A 80 9.74 -10.40 -14.13
N LYS A 81 9.68 -9.99 -12.86
CA LYS A 81 10.76 -10.23 -11.89
C LYS A 81 10.87 -11.72 -11.53
N LEU A 82 9.74 -12.40 -11.33
CA LEU A 82 9.70 -13.84 -11.06
C LEU A 82 10.28 -14.64 -12.22
N ASN A 83 9.94 -14.30 -13.46
CA ASN A 83 10.50 -14.93 -14.66
C ASN A 83 12.03 -14.77 -14.72
N LYS A 84 12.55 -13.56 -14.49
CA LYS A 84 14.01 -13.32 -14.42
C LYS A 84 14.69 -14.12 -13.31
N MET A 85 14.04 -14.24 -12.15
CA MET A 85 14.54 -15.05 -11.03
C MET A 85 14.57 -16.54 -11.39
N MET A 86 13.50 -17.08 -11.98
CA MET A 86 13.44 -18.47 -12.43
C MET A 86 14.49 -18.76 -13.51
N ASP A 87 14.71 -17.84 -14.46
CA ASP A 87 15.72 -17.99 -15.49
C ASP A 87 17.15 -17.96 -14.91
N ALA A 88 17.40 -17.17 -13.86
CA ALA A 88 18.68 -17.16 -13.15
C ALA A 88 18.92 -18.50 -12.42
N ILE A 89 17.90 -19.04 -11.75
CA ILE A 89 17.98 -20.34 -11.08
C ILE A 89 18.25 -21.46 -12.11
N LYS A 90 17.57 -21.45 -13.25
CA LYS A 90 17.82 -22.40 -14.36
C LYS A 90 19.26 -22.32 -14.89
N LYS A 91 19.89 -21.16 -14.84
CA LYS A 91 21.29 -20.93 -15.23
C LYS A 91 22.30 -21.32 -14.15
N GLY A 92 21.85 -21.86 -13.01
CA GLY A 92 22.71 -22.34 -11.93
C GLY A 92 23.09 -21.28 -10.90
N VAL A 93 22.45 -20.11 -10.90
CA VAL A 93 22.61 -19.10 -9.84
C VAL A 93 21.89 -19.59 -8.58
N ASP A 94 22.51 -19.40 -7.41
CA ASP A 94 21.89 -19.75 -6.14
C ASP A 94 20.55 -19.01 -5.95
N PRO A 95 19.47 -19.69 -5.52
CA PRO A 95 18.16 -19.08 -5.35
C PRO A 95 18.16 -17.85 -4.44
N LYS A 96 19.04 -17.81 -3.43
CA LYS A 96 19.16 -16.67 -2.52
C LYS A 96 19.72 -15.45 -3.24
N GLU A 97 20.74 -15.63 -4.07
CA GLU A 97 21.35 -14.55 -4.84
C GLU A 97 20.40 -14.04 -5.95
N ALA A 98 19.67 -14.95 -6.60
CA ALA A 98 18.66 -14.61 -7.59
C ALA A 98 17.49 -13.81 -6.97
N TYR A 99 17.11 -14.15 -5.73
CA TYR A 99 16.11 -13.41 -4.97
C TYR A 99 16.61 -11.99 -4.65
N GLU A 100 17.76 -11.87 -4.00
CA GLU A 100 18.35 -10.59 -3.58
C GLU A 100 18.51 -9.58 -4.73
N LYS A 101 18.92 -10.05 -5.92
CA LYS A 101 19.06 -9.20 -7.13
C LYS A 101 17.74 -8.68 -7.69
N ASN A 102 16.61 -9.33 -7.38
CA ASN A 102 15.29 -8.98 -7.89
C ASN A 102 14.37 -8.36 -6.83
N ILE A 103 14.80 -8.33 -5.55
CA ILE A 103 14.09 -7.55 -4.53
C ILE A 103 14.33 -6.07 -4.80
N GLY A 104 13.24 -5.31 -4.87
CA GLY A 104 13.29 -3.86 -4.95
C GLY A 104 12.10 -3.28 -4.23
N THR A 105 12.28 -2.13 -3.61
CA THR A 105 11.21 -1.45 -2.86
C THR A 105 10.21 -0.85 -3.84
N TYR A 106 8.93 -1.17 -3.67
CA TYR A 106 7.85 -0.58 -4.47
C TYR A 106 7.41 0.75 -3.83
N GLY A 107 7.36 1.81 -4.64
CA GLY A 107 6.87 3.13 -4.24
C GLY A 107 7.91 4.24 -4.41
N ARG A 108 7.43 5.45 -4.71
CA ARG A 108 8.22 6.70 -4.81
C ARG A 108 8.61 7.27 -3.44
N PHE A 109 8.90 6.41 -2.46
CA PHE A 109 9.30 6.85 -1.12
C PHE A 109 10.57 7.69 -1.16
N ALA A 110 11.51 7.34 -2.04
CA ALA A 110 12.75 8.08 -2.22
C ALA A 110 12.56 9.41 -2.99
N GLU A 111 11.43 9.59 -3.69
CA GLU A 111 11.14 10.77 -4.51
C GLU A 111 10.12 11.72 -3.84
N ALA A 112 9.81 11.49 -2.56
CA ALA A 112 8.87 12.34 -1.84
C ALA A 112 9.46 13.75 -1.65
N ALA A 113 8.75 14.78 -2.15
CA ALA A 113 9.20 16.17 -2.08
C ALA A 113 9.43 16.66 -0.63
N THR A 114 8.64 16.17 0.32
CA THR A 114 8.77 16.49 1.75
C THR A 114 8.28 15.32 2.61
N VAL A 115 9.11 14.92 3.58
CA VAL A 115 8.77 13.93 4.59
C VAL A 115 8.30 14.66 5.84
N LEU A 116 7.00 14.62 6.11
CA LEU A 116 6.42 15.11 7.36
C LEU A 116 6.41 13.96 8.37
N ASP A 117 7.16 14.11 9.46
CA ASP A 117 7.12 13.18 10.60
C ASP A 117 6.08 13.68 11.62
N PRO A 118 4.92 13.01 11.76
CA PRO A 118 3.85 13.43 12.67
C PRO A 118 4.26 13.37 14.15
N ARG A 119 5.36 12.69 14.48
CA ARG A 119 5.83 12.48 15.86
C ARG A 119 6.80 13.55 16.35
N LYS A 120 7.28 14.42 15.46
CA LYS A 120 8.12 15.57 15.81
C LYS A 120 7.35 16.83 15.47
N GLN A 121 6.61 17.33 16.44
CA GLN A 121 6.09 18.69 16.44
C GLN A 121 6.85 19.51 17.47
#